data_AF-A0AA97B4R6-F1
#
_entry.id   AF-A0AA97B4R6-F1
#
_cell.length_a   1.000
_cell.length_b   1.000
_cell.length_c   1.000
_cell.angle_alpha   90.00
_cell.angle_beta   90.00
_cell.angle_gamma   90.00
#
_symmetry.space_group_name_H-M   'P 1'
#
loop_
_entity.id
_entity.type
_entity.pdbx_description
1 polymer ?
#
loop_
_entity_poly.entity_id
_entity_poly.type
_entity_poly.pdbx_seq_one_letter_code
_entity_poly.pdbx_strand_id
1 'polypeptide(L)'
;MNRIASALVAALLLTGSAQAQGYGPRPTRVERSELRDDRRDLEDLRNLLARFDAAWRSRSERQMANVEFSLRKLLRAELAESERELSKDWAQARRSRRDARVAQWGGPRATMWGRASAADARNDLRAEHAALRTRKAIARELDEIEGLRQPGALSYKRTLILELIQVAERELNQTRREVRDDRRPHGRRH
;
A
#
# COMPACT_ATOMS: atom_id res chain seq x y z
N MET A 1 56.46 -37.56 6.49
CA MET A 1 55.86 -36.28 6.93
C MET A 1 55.78 -35.34 5.73
N ASN A 2 54.66 -34.61 5.66
CA ASN A 2 54.40 -33.41 4.84
C ASN A 2 53.80 -33.58 3.43
N ARG A 3 52.48 -33.77 3.47
CA ARG A 3 51.37 -33.25 2.64
C ARG A 3 51.73 -32.50 1.35
N ILE A 4 51.19 -33.04 0.26
CA ILE A 4 51.17 -32.53 -1.12
C ILE A 4 50.24 -31.31 -1.21
N ALA A 5 50.79 -30.19 -1.66
CA ALA A 5 50.03 -29.01 -2.08
C ALA A 5 49.82 -29.08 -3.60
N SER A 6 48.58 -29.30 -4.00
CA SER A 6 48.13 -29.20 -5.40
C SER A 6 47.55 -27.81 -5.62
N ALA A 7 48.12 -27.05 -6.57
CA ALA A 7 47.46 -25.92 -7.20
C ALA A 7 48.05 -25.70 -8.60
N LEU A 8 47.40 -26.31 -9.59
CA LEU A 8 47.53 -25.99 -11.01
C LEU A 8 46.12 -25.69 -11.50
N VAL A 9 45.91 -24.51 -12.10
CA VAL A 9 45.03 -24.21 -13.26
C VAL A 9 45.34 -22.75 -13.61
N ALA A 10 46.26 -22.48 -14.54
CA ALA A 10 45.98 -22.25 -15.97
C ALA A 10 44.96 -21.10 -16.21
N ALA A 11 45.51 -19.90 -16.42
CA ALA A 11 44.78 -18.74 -16.90
C ALA A 11 44.39 -18.94 -18.36
N LEU A 12 43.08 -18.90 -18.63
CA LEU A 12 42.52 -18.87 -19.98
C LEU A 12 41.85 -17.51 -20.18
N LEU A 13 42.36 -16.79 -21.18
CA LEU A 13 41.81 -15.56 -21.73
C LEU A 13 40.33 -15.74 -22.06
N LEU A 14 39.48 -14.77 -21.74
CA LEU A 14 38.33 -14.42 -22.58
C LEU A 14 37.85 -13.01 -22.26
N THR A 15 38.06 -12.12 -23.22
CA THR A 15 37.31 -10.89 -23.44
C THR A 15 35.82 -11.21 -23.52
N GLY A 16 35.14 -11.16 -22.38
CA GLY A 16 33.69 -11.27 -22.28
C GLY A 16 33.08 -9.91 -21.99
N SER A 17 32.47 -9.32 -23.02
CA SER A 17 31.57 -8.18 -22.94
C SER A 17 30.77 -8.19 -21.64
N ALA A 18 30.93 -7.15 -20.82
CA ALA A 18 29.96 -6.80 -19.80
C ALA A 18 28.63 -6.53 -20.51
N GLN A 19 27.83 -7.58 -20.66
CA GLN A 19 26.45 -7.48 -21.07
C GLN A 19 25.75 -6.79 -19.91
N ALA A 20 25.61 -5.47 -20.04
CA ALA A 20 24.71 -4.65 -19.26
C ALA A 20 23.36 -5.36 -19.21
N GLN A 21 23.10 -6.08 -18.11
CA GLN A 21 21.76 -6.58 -17.82
C GLN A 21 20.87 -5.35 -17.76
N GLY A 22 19.93 -5.29 -18.71
CA GLY A 22 19.02 -4.18 -18.89
C GLY A 22 18.30 -3.85 -17.60
N TYR A 23 18.70 -2.73 -16.99
CA TYR A 23 18.06 -2.15 -15.83
C TYR A 23 16.81 -1.41 -16.28
N GLY A 24 15.69 -2.14 -16.36
CA GLY A 24 14.35 -1.56 -16.36
C GLY A 24 13.63 -2.09 -15.12
N PRO A 25 12.93 -1.25 -14.34
CA PRO A 25 12.17 -1.74 -13.19
C PRO A 25 11.11 -2.71 -13.72
N ARG A 26 11.17 -3.98 -13.30
CA ARG A 26 9.96 -4.81 -13.30
C ARG A 26 9.19 -4.38 -12.06
N PRO A 27 7.86 -4.15 -12.14
CA PRO A 27 7.07 -3.96 -10.94
C PRO A 27 7.38 -5.12 -10.01
N THR A 28 7.76 -4.82 -8.77
CA THR A 28 8.24 -5.85 -7.86
C THR A 28 7.13 -6.88 -7.65
N ARG A 29 7.50 -8.11 -7.28
CA ARG A 29 6.50 -9.12 -6.88
C ARG A 29 5.57 -8.58 -5.78
N VAL A 30 6.06 -7.63 -4.98
CA VAL A 30 5.41 -6.99 -3.83
C VAL A 30 4.28 -6.06 -4.28
N GLU A 31 4.49 -5.14 -5.22
CA GLU A 31 3.43 -4.25 -5.72
C GLU A 31 2.27 -5.00 -6.40
N ARG A 32 2.56 -6.18 -6.98
CA ARG A 32 1.52 -7.04 -7.58
C ARG A 32 0.69 -7.78 -6.55
N SER A 33 1.25 -8.09 -5.37
CA SER A 33 0.48 -8.62 -4.25
C SER A 33 -0.38 -7.54 -3.62
N GLU A 34 0.18 -6.35 -3.35
CA GLU A 34 -0.58 -5.20 -2.81
C GLU A 34 -1.77 -4.86 -3.69
N LEU A 35 -1.57 -4.76 -5.01
CA LEU A 35 -2.67 -4.53 -5.95
C LEU A 35 -3.76 -5.63 -5.93
N ARG A 36 -3.41 -6.87 -5.56
CA ARG A 36 -4.40 -7.96 -5.43
C ARG A 36 -5.13 -7.86 -4.10
N ASP A 37 -4.43 -7.52 -3.04
CA ASP A 37 -4.97 -7.37 -1.70
C ASP A 37 -5.93 -6.16 -1.66
N ASP A 38 -5.54 -4.98 -2.16
CA ASP A 38 -6.40 -3.79 -2.28
C ASP A 38 -7.70 -4.07 -3.05
N ARG A 39 -7.62 -4.89 -4.10
CA ARG A 39 -8.80 -5.29 -4.89
C ARG A 39 -9.73 -6.17 -4.06
N ARG A 40 -9.17 -7.09 -3.29
CA ARG A 40 -9.90 -8.00 -2.43
C ARG A 40 -10.59 -7.24 -1.31
N ASP A 41 -9.91 -6.30 -0.67
CA ASP A 41 -10.48 -5.52 0.43
C ASP A 41 -11.62 -4.62 -0.06
N LEU A 42 -11.46 -4.01 -1.24
CA LEU A 42 -12.55 -3.29 -1.91
C LEU A 42 -13.74 -4.20 -2.23
N GLU A 43 -13.49 -5.42 -2.72
CA GLU A 43 -14.55 -6.38 -3.01
C GLU A 43 -15.26 -6.85 -1.73
N ASP A 44 -14.52 -7.09 -0.66
CA ASP A 44 -15.07 -7.48 0.65
C ASP A 44 -15.97 -6.39 1.25
N LEU A 45 -15.60 -5.12 1.12
CA LEU A 45 -16.45 -3.98 1.52
C LEU A 45 -17.71 -3.85 0.66
N ARG A 46 -17.61 -4.03 -0.66
CA ARG A 46 -18.77 -4.01 -1.56
C ARG A 46 -19.74 -5.16 -1.26
N ASN A 47 -19.21 -6.36 -1.01
CA ASN A 47 -19.99 -7.51 -0.59
C ASN A 47 -20.63 -7.31 0.79
N LEU A 48 -19.95 -6.63 1.71
CA LEU A 48 -20.52 -6.22 2.99
C LEU A 48 -21.69 -5.24 2.81
N LEU A 49 -21.54 -4.21 1.97
CA LEU A 49 -22.62 -3.26 1.66
C LEU A 49 -23.84 -3.96 1.05
N ALA A 50 -23.63 -4.89 0.12
CA ALA A 50 -24.73 -5.66 -0.47
C ALA A 50 -25.50 -6.47 0.59
N ARG A 51 -24.78 -7.10 1.53
CA ARG A 51 -25.38 -7.83 2.66
C ARG A 51 -26.07 -6.89 3.64
N PHE A 52 -25.53 -5.70 3.89
CA PHE A 52 -26.17 -4.66 4.67
C PHE A 52 -27.51 -4.25 4.06
N ASP A 53 -27.52 -3.91 2.77
CA ASP A 53 -28.72 -3.50 2.04
C ASP A 53 -29.77 -4.63 1.97
N ALA A 54 -29.34 -5.89 1.89
CA ALA A 54 -30.24 -7.05 1.97
C ALA A 54 -30.86 -7.20 3.37
N ALA A 55 -30.03 -7.17 4.42
CA ALA A 55 -30.47 -7.30 5.81
C ALA A 55 -31.42 -6.17 6.21
N TRP A 56 -31.17 -4.94 5.73
CA TRP A 56 -32.05 -3.79 5.94
C TRP A 56 -33.40 -4.01 5.26
N ARG A 57 -33.43 -4.36 3.97
CA ARG A 57 -34.67 -4.61 3.22
C ARG A 57 -35.51 -5.72 3.82
N SER A 58 -34.88 -6.80 4.27
CA SER A 58 -35.56 -7.93 4.90
C SER A 58 -35.86 -7.72 6.38
N ARG A 59 -35.47 -6.58 6.97
CA ARG A 59 -35.57 -6.27 8.41
C ARG A 59 -35.03 -7.40 9.30
N SER A 60 -33.94 -8.04 8.86
CA SER A 60 -33.39 -9.20 9.57
C SER A 60 -32.34 -8.77 10.59
N GLU A 61 -32.73 -8.77 11.87
CA GLU A 61 -31.83 -8.45 12.98
C GLU A 61 -30.59 -9.35 13.03
N ARG A 62 -30.79 -10.65 12.82
CA ARG A 62 -29.70 -11.63 12.79
C ARG A 62 -28.70 -11.33 11.66
N GLN A 63 -29.19 -11.02 10.46
CA GLN A 63 -28.31 -10.69 9.35
C GLN A 63 -27.60 -9.35 9.58
N MET A 64 -28.30 -8.36 10.14
CA MET A 64 -27.71 -7.06 10.47
C MET A 64 -26.58 -7.21 11.50
N ALA A 65 -26.78 -8.00 12.57
CA ALA A 65 -25.75 -8.29 13.54
C ALA A 65 -24.52 -9.00 12.93
N ASN A 66 -24.73 -9.92 11.99
CA ASN A 66 -23.63 -10.57 11.25
C ASN A 66 -22.85 -9.60 10.36
N VAL A 67 -23.55 -8.65 9.73
CA VAL A 67 -22.93 -7.58 8.94
C VAL A 67 -22.09 -6.68 9.83
N GLU A 68 -22.63 -6.22 10.97
CA GLU A 68 -21.89 -5.39 11.94
C GLU A 68 -20.66 -6.11 12.49
N PHE A 69 -20.77 -7.40 12.82
CA PHE A 69 -19.63 -8.23 13.22
C PHE A 69 -18.56 -8.30 12.11
N SER A 70 -18.97 -8.53 10.87
CA SER A 70 -18.06 -8.59 9.72
C SER A 70 -17.38 -7.24 9.47
N LEU A 71 -18.12 -6.14 9.58
CA LEU A 71 -17.62 -4.78 9.41
C LEU A 71 -16.55 -4.47 10.45
N ARG A 72 -16.78 -4.79 11.74
CA ARG A 72 -15.78 -4.62 12.80
C ARG A 72 -14.53 -5.44 12.56
N LYS A 73 -14.67 -6.68 12.06
CA LYS A 73 -13.53 -7.54 11.74
C LYS A 73 -12.68 -6.93 10.61
N LEU A 74 -13.32 -6.49 9.52
CA LEU A 74 -12.63 -5.81 8.41
C LEU A 74 -11.93 -4.55 8.89
N LEU A 75 -12.64 -3.65 9.58
CA LEU A 75 -12.06 -2.40 10.09
C LEU A 75 -10.87 -2.62 11.03
N ARG A 76 -10.93 -3.61 11.92
CA ARG A 76 -9.79 -3.93 12.80
C ARG A 76 -8.58 -4.41 12.02
N ALA A 77 -8.79 -5.23 10.99
CA ALA A 77 -7.71 -5.69 10.13
C ALA A 77 -7.09 -4.51 9.35
N GLU A 78 -7.94 -3.70 8.71
CA GLU A 78 -7.55 -2.48 7.97
C GLU A 78 -6.76 -1.50 8.83
N LEU A 79 -7.26 -1.18 10.03
CA LEU A 79 -6.57 -0.27 10.94
C LEU A 79 -5.20 -0.82 11.37
N ALA A 80 -5.12 -2.13 11.64
CA ALA A 80 -3.86 -2.77 12.03
C ALA A 80 -2.86 -2.83 10.88
N GLU A 81 -3.30 -2.93 9.62
CA GLU A 81 -2.43 -2.88 8.45
C GLU A 81 -1.98 -1.44 8.17
N SER A 82 -2.92 -0.48 8.11
CA SER A 82 -2.58 0.93 7.91
C SER A 82 -1.62 1.48 8.99
N GLU A 83 -1.72 1.02 10.25
CA GLU A 83 -0.75 1.38 11.29
C GLU A 83 0.65 0.78 11.04
N ARG A 84 0.72 -0.43 10.49
CA ARG A 84 1.97 -1.07 10.10
C ARG A 84 2.59 -0.37 8.90
N GLU A 85 1.80 -0.04 7.89
CA GLU A 85 2.24 0.68 6.69
C GLU A 85 2.71 2.09 7.02
N LEU A 86 1.97 2.83 7.85
CA LEU A 86 2.38 4.14 8.32
C LEU A 86 3.77 4.10 9.01
N SER A 87 4.04 3.03 9.77
CA SER A 87 5.36 2.83 10.39
C SER A 87 6.46 2.61 9.35
N LYS A 88 6.20 1.77 8.32
CA LYS A 88 7.12 1.53 7.20
C LYS A 88 7.41 2.83 6.45
N ASP A 89 6.38 3.61 6.14
CA ASP A 89 6.48 4.87 5.40
C ASP A 89 7.19 5.96 6.20
N TRP A 90 6.97 5.99 7.51
CA TRP A 90 7.72 6.90 8.37
C TRP A 90 9.22 6.58 8.34
N ALA A 91 9.58 5.29 8.41
CA ALA A 91 10.97 4.85 8.30
C ALA A 91 11.55 5.13 6.90
N GLN A 92 10.77 4.94 5.84
CA GLN A 92 11.11 5.30 4.46
C GLN A 92 11.39 6.80 4.33
N ALA A 93 10.47 7.66 4.77
CA ALA A 93 10.62 9.11 4.72
C ALA A 93 11.85 9.60 5.48
N ARG A 94 12.19 8.98 6.62
CA ARG A 94 13.41 9.28 7.36
C ARG A 94 14.67 8.88 6.59
N ARG A 95 14.67 7.72 5.94
CA ARG A 95 15.77 7.26 5.07
C ARG A 95 15.94 8.16 3.85
N SER A 96 14.88 8.42 3.09
CA SER A 96 14.92 9.28 1.90
C SER A 96 15.44 10.69 2.21
N ARG A 97 15.09 11.26 3.38
CA ARG A 97 15.66 12.55 3.83
C ARG A 97 17.17 12.47 4.12
N ARG A 98 17.66 11.35 4.65
CA ARG A 98 19.10 11.14 4.85
C ARG A 98 19.80 11.03 3.50
N ASP A 99 19.26 10.24 2.60
CA ASP A 99 19.84 10.00 1.28
C ASP A 99 19.87 11.28 0.44
N ALA A 100 18.83 12.11 0.53
CA ALA A 100 18.80 13.44 -0.09
C ALA A 100 19.93 14.36 0.39
N ARG A 101 20.31 14.27 1.68
CA ARG A 101 21.46 15.04 2.21
C ARG A 101 22.78 14.50 1.68
N VAL A 102 22.93 13.18 1.58
CA VAL A 102 24.15 12.57 1.02
C VAL A 102 24.27 12.88 -0.48
N ALA A 103 23.16 12.87 -1.22
CA ALA A 103 23.12 13.16 -2.64
C ALA A 103 23.58 14.59 -3.00
N GLN A 104 23.59 15.52 -2.04
CA GLN A 104 24.15 16.86 -2.20
C GLN A 104 25.64 16.84 -2.60
N TRP A 105 26.37 15.82 -2.17
CA TRP A 105 27.79 15.64 -2.49
C TRP A 105 28.02 14.95 -3.85
N GLY A 106 26.97 14.41 -4.47
CA GLY A 106 27.03 13.73 -5.76
C GLY A 106 26.81 14.64 -6.98
N GLY A 107 26.81 15.96 -6.78
CA GLY A 107 26.58 16.95 -7.83
C GLY A 107 25.10 17.33 -8.07
N PRO A 108 24.83 18.24 -9.02
CA PRO A 108 23.51 18.86 -9.18
C PRO A 108 22.39 17.86 -9.50
N ARG A 109 22.67 16.89 -10.37
CA ARG A 109 21.68 15.87 -10.78
C ARG A 109 21.32 14.95 -9.62
N ALA A 110 22.30 14.44 -8.88
CA ALA A 110 22.06 13.61 -7.70
C ALA A 110 21.24 14.36 -6.64
N THR A 111 21.57 15.64 -6.40
CA THR A 111 20.83 16.52 -5.48
C THR A 111 19.36 16.66 -5.89
N MET A 112 19.08 16.88 -7.18
CA MET A 112 17.72 17.01 -7.69
C MET A 112 16.90 15.73 -7.45
N TRP A 113 17.44 14.57 -7.83
CA TRP A 113 16.75 13.28 -7.62
C TRP A 113 16.54 12.98 -6.14
N GLY A 114 17.56 13.21 -5.30
CA GLY A 114 17.44 13.02 -3.85
C GLY A 114 16.34 13.91 -3.23
N ARG A 115 16.22 15.17 -3.67
CA ARG A 115 15.14 16.07 -3.22
C ARG A 115 13.76 15.58 -3.68
N ALA A 116 13.64 15.11 -4.92
CA ALA A 116 12.39 14.56 -5.45
C ALA A 116 11.95 13.34 -4.64
N SER A 117 12.81 12.33 -4.46
CA SER A 117 12.47 11.13 -3.68
C SER A 117 12.12 11.44 -2.21
N ALA A 118 12.75 12.45 -1.60
CA ALA A 118 12.40 12.89 -0.26
C ALA A 118 11.07 13.67 -0.20
N ALA A 119 10.66 14.30 -1.30
CA ALA A 119 9.35 14.94 -1.42
C ALA A 119 8.25 13.88 -1.61
N ASP A 120 8.49 12.89 -2.47
CA ASP A 120 7.56 11.79 -2.74
C ASP A 120 7.29 11.00 -1.45
N ALA A 121 8.33 10.53 -0.76
CA ALA A 121 8.16 9.81 0.52
C ALA A 121 7.47 10.64 1.63
N ARG A 122 7.46 11.97 1.53
CA ARG A 122 6.68 12.82 2.45
C ARG A 122 5.22 12.91 2.04
N ASN A 123 4.93 12.87 0.75
CA ASN A 123 3.57 12.88 0.24
C ASN A 123 2.89 11.54 0.52
N ASP A 124 3.60 10.42 0.35
CA ASP A 124 3.11 9.07 0.68
C ASP A 124 2.74 9.00 2.17
N LEU A 125 3.68 9.37 3.04
CA LEU A 125 3.43 9.43 4.49
C LEU A 125 2.23 10.32 4.87
N ARG A 126 1.99 11.43 4.14
CA ARG A 126 0.83 12.29 4.38
C ARG A 126 -0.47 11.63 3.92
N ALA A 127 -0.45 10.96 2.77
CA ALA A 127 -1.58 10.22 2.24
C ALA A 127 -1.99 9.10 3.22
N GLU A 128 -1.02 8.30 3.67
CA GLU A 128 -1.25 7.23 4.66
C GLU A 128 -1.83 7.76 5.98
N HIS A 129 -1.26 8.85 6.50
CA HIS A 129 -1.79 9.47 7.71
C HIS A 129 -3.21 10.01 7.53
N ALA A 130 -3.54 10.55 6.35
CA ALA A 130 -4.89 11.02 6.05
C ALA A 130 -5.88 9.84 5.99
N ALA A 131 -5.53 8.78 5.27
CA ALA A 131 -6.34 7.57 5.15
C ALA A 131 -6.60 6.92 6.53
N LEU A 132 -5.55 6.73 7.33
CA LEU A 132 -5.67 6.19 8.69
C LEU A 132 -6.57 7.06 9.58
N ARG A 133 -6.45 8.39 9.50
CA ARG A 133 -7.30 9.30 10.28
C ARG A 133 -8.77 9.14 9.88
N THR A 134 -9.06 9.06 8.58
CA THR A 134 -10.43 8.84 8.07
C THR A 134 -10.98 7.51 8.55
N ARG A 135 -10.23 6.41 8.40
CA ARG A 135 -10.63 5.08 8.91
C ARG A 135 -10.94 5.10 10.40
N LYS A 136 -10.09 5.77 11.21
CA LYS A 136 -10.29 5.90 12.66
C LYS A 136 -11.54 6.72 13.00
N ALA A 137 -11.85 7.75 12.24
CA ALA A 137 -13.08 8.53 12.42
C ALA A 137 -14.31 7.66 12.14
N ILE A 138 -14.35 7.03 10.97
CA ILE A 138 -15.45 6.13 10.58
C ILE A 138 -15.63 4.99 11.60
N ALA A 139 -14.53 4.38 12.06
CA ALA A 139 -14.60 3.31 13.05
C ALA A 139 -15.23 3.76 14.38
N ARG A 140 -14.92 4.97 14.85
CA ARG A 140 -15.56 5.55 16.05
C ARG A 140 -17.04 5.80 15.83
N GLU A 141 -17.40 6.43 14.71
CA GLU A 141 -18.79 6.72 14.38
C GLU A 141 -19.64 5.46 14.26
N LEU A 142 -19.08 4.38 13.68
CA LEU A 142 -19.73 3.07 13.59
C LEU A 142 -19.92 2.40 14.96
N ASP A 143 -18.95 2.55 15.86
CA ASP A 143 -19.01 2.01 17.23
C ASP A 143 -20.11 2.71 18.05
N GLU A 144 -20.21 4.04 17.94
CA GLU A 144 -21.22 4.86 18.63
C GLU A 144 -22.66 4.48 18.24
N ILE A 145 -22.86 4.06 17.00
CA ILE A 145 -24.19 3.68 16.48
C ILE A 145 -24.39 2.16 16.39
N GLU A 146 -23.47 1.35 16.93
CA GLU A 146 -23.57 -0.11 16.92
C GLU A 146 -24.89 -0.58 17.54
N GLY A 147 -25.51 -1.62 16.96
CA GLY A 147 -26.76 -2.17 17.50
C GLY A 147 -28.02 -1.32 17.26
N LEU A 148 -27.88 -0.03 16.94
CA LEU A 148 -29.02 0.83 16.60
C LEU A 148 -29.68 0.40 15.29
N ARG A 149 -31.02 0.42 15.26
CA ARG A 149 -31.85 -0.07 14.15
C ARG A 149 -32.83 0.97 13.61
N GLN A 150 -32.93 2.14 14.22
CA GLN A 150 -33.78 3.21 13.70
C GLN A 150 -33.33 3.61 12.28
N PRO A 151 -34.26 4.02 11.39
CA PRO A 151 -33.95 4.32 10.00
C PRO A 151 -32.79 5.30 9.79
N GLY A 152 -32.68 6.33 10.64
CA GLY A 152 -31.58 7.29 10.59
C GLY A 152 -30.21 6.66 10.86
N ALA A 153 -30.12 5.78 11.86
CA ALA A 153 -28.87 5.07 12.18
C ALA A 153 -28.47 4.08 11.07
N LEU A 154 -29.43 3.36 10.48
CA LEU A 154 -29.16 2.47 9.36
C LEU A 154 -28.71 3.24 8.11
N SER A 155 -29.36 4.37 7.81
CA SER A 155 -28.91 5.24 6.72
C SER A 155 -27.50 5.75 6.95
N TYR A 156 -27.17 6.13 8.19
CA TYR A 156 -25.84 6.64 8.52
C TYR A 156 -24.76 5.55 8.45
N LYS A 157 -25.03 4.34 8.98
CA LYS A 157 -24.16 3.16 8.80
C LYS A 157 -23.86 2.90 7.34
N ARG A 158 -24.88 2.99 6.47
CA ARG A 158 -24.71 2.82 5.03
C ARG A 158 -23.77 3.86 4.43
N THR A 159 -23.93 5.13 4.82
CA THR A 159 -23.02 6.21 4.41
C THR A 159 -21.58 5.93 4.82
N LEU A 160 -21.36 5.51 6.06
CA LEU A 160 -20.03 5.18 6.58
C LEU A 160 -19.38 4.00 5.83
N ILE A 161 -20.15 2.97 5.48
CA ILE A 161 -19.65 1.86 4.64
C ILE A 161 -19.27 2.36 3.24
N LEU A 162 -20.05 3.27 2.65
CA LEU A 162 -19.72 3.88 1.36
C LEU A 162 -18.46 4.75 1.43
N GLU A 163 -18.25 5.47 2.53
CA GLU A 163 -17.03 6.25 2.73
C GLU A 163 -15.78 5.35 2.84
N LEU A 164 -15.89 4.19 3.50
CA LEU A 164 -14.81 3.19 3.51
C LEU A 164 -14.51 2.66 2.10
N ILE A 165 -15.54 2.39 1.29
CA ILE A 165 -15.37 1.99 -0.10
C ILE A 165 -14.63 3.08 -0.89
N GLN A 166 -14.97 4.36 -0.68
CA GLN A 166 -14.29 5.46 -1.36
C GLN A 166 -12.82 5.60 -0.92
N VAL A 167 -12.49 5.32 0.34
CA VAL A 167 -11.09 5.26 0.80
C VAL A 167 -10.34 4.15 0.06
N ALA A 168 -10.86 2.92 0.07
CA ALA A 168 -10.25 1.77 -0.60
C ALA A 168 -10.12 1.97 -2.12
N GLU A 169 -11.09 2.61 -2.77
CA GLU A 169 -11.00 2.94 -4.20
C GLU A 169 -9.87 3.93 -4.51
N ARG A 170 -9.60 4.89 -3.63
CA ARG A 170 -8.50 5.83 -3.82
C ARG A 170 -7.15 5.12 -3.71
N GLU A 171 -6.98 4.27 -2.71
CA GLU A 171 -5.77 3.48 -2.51
C GLU A 171 -5.53 2.54 -3.69
N LEU A 172 -6.54 1.76 -4.10
CA LEU A 172 -6.42 0.90 -5.26
C LEU A 172 -6.03 1.67 -6.53
N ASN A 173 -6.56 2.89 -6.72
CA ASN A 173 -6.20 3.73 -7.85
C ASN A 173 -4.79 4.30 -7.76
N GLN A 174 -4.29 4.56 -6.55
CA GLN A 174 -2.91 4.94 -6.29
C GLN A 174 -1.95 3.78 -6.61
N THR A 175 -2.18 2.60 -6.04
CA THR A 175 -1.39 1.38 -6.32
C THR A 175 -1.36 1.05 -7.81
N ARG A 176 -2.49 1.25 -8.51
CA ARG A 176 -2.55 1.09 -9.99
C ARG A 176 -1.66 2.08 -10.74
N ARG A 177 -1.57 3.32 -10.28
CA ARG A 177 -0.72 4.35 -10.91
C ARG A 177 0.75 4.01 -10.69
N GLU A 178 1.12 3.65 -9.47
CA GLU A 178 2.48 3.23 -9.11
C GLU A 178 2.93 2.04 -9.97
N VAL A 179 2.14 0.96 -10.01
CA VAL A 179 2.40 -0.21 -10.87
C VAL A 179 2.47 0.15 -12.36
N ARG A 180 1.75 1.19 -12.81
CA ARG A 180 1.78 1.64 -14.21
C ARG A 180 3.02 2.48 -14.51
N ASP A 181 3.39 3.38 -13.62
CA ASP A 181 4.53 4.27 -13.80
C ASP A 181 5.84 3.48 -13.73
N ASP A 182 5.92 2.44 -12.92
CA ASP A 182 7.06 1.51 -12.91
C ASP A 182 7.18 0.67 -14.19
N ARG A 183 6.06 0.43 -14.89
CA ARG A 183 6.08 -0.25 -16.20
C ARG A 183 6.52 0.65 -17.34
N ARG A 184 6.56 1.98 -17.17
CA ARG A 184 7.10 2.86 -18.20
C ARG A 184 8.63 2.73 -18.18
N PRO A 185 9.26 2.25 -19.26
CA PRO A 185 10.71 2.30 -19.33
C PRO A 185 11.13 3.77 -19.20
N HIS A 186 11.99 4.08 -18.23
CA HIS A 186 12.69 5.36 -18.18
C HIS A 186 13.54 5.44 -19.46
N GLY A 187 12.95 5.96 -20.52
CA GLY A 187 13.62 6.14 -21.79
C GLY A 187 14.92 6.90 -21.54
N ARG A 188 16.03 6.30 -21.97
CA ARG A 188 17.34 6.96 -22.05
C ARG A 188 17.12 8.33 -22.69
N ARG A 189 17.16 9.39 -21.89
CA ARG A 189 17.38 10.73 -22.40
C ARG A 189 18.88 10.85 -22.60
N HIS A 190 19.26 10.77 -23.87
CA HIS A 190 20.56 11.13 -24.42
C HIS A 190 21.03 12.49 -23.88
#